data_AF-A0A5C4JBT5-F1
#
_entry.id   AF-A0A5C4JBT5-F1
#
_cell.length_a   1.000
_cell.length_b   1.000
_cell.length_c   1.000
_cell.angle_alpha   90.00
_cell.angle_beta   90.00
_cell.angle_gamma   90.00
#
_symmetry.space_group_name_H-M   'P 1'
#
loop_
_entity.id
_entity.type
_entity.pdbx_description
1 polymer ?
#
loop_
_entity_poly.entity_id
_entity_poly.type
_entity_poly.pdbx_seq_one_letter_code
_entity_poly.pdbx_strand_id
1 'polypeptide(L)'
;MDMVEGWTVKIAERVAPNEADFAAEVGEAYASGGRARAALFPRPGAEPGGFGLTALIGELPVILRALADSTESLRHLLGTRELGNAVAIVALAVVARGQKTGDQKTDDGNIPGTKGGGGENEEKAIPGNSAAGDAMGAAPETVALETAHRQLRDRLERDGMPRLRADLVAYELLDELLSAPDDATEFLRRLTGESQE
;
A
#
# COMPACT_ATOMS: atom_id res chain seq x y z
N MET A 1 -16.47 21.66 2.43
CA MET A 1 -15.82 20.52 1.78
C MET A 1 -16.46 19.28 2.35
N ASP A 2 -17.02 18.43 1.51
CA ASP A 2 -17.55 17.13 1.94
C ASP A 2 -16.42 16.27 2.52
N MET A 3 -16.76 15.33 3.40
CA MET A 3 -15.78 14.43 3.99
C MET A 3 -15.02 13.63 2.93
N VAL A 4 -15.70 13.16 1.87
CA VAL A 4 -15.07 12.40 0.79
C VAL A 4 -14.10 13.28 0.01
N GLU A 5 -14.51 14.51 -0.33
CA GLU A 5 -13.65 15.47 -1.03
C GLU A 5 -12.36 15.72 -0.22
N GLY A 6 -12.50 16.01 1.07
CA GLY A 6 -11.37 16.31 1.95
C GLY A 6 -10.40 15.15 2.11
N TRP A 7 -10.92 13.94 2.32
CA TRP A 7 -10.08 12.73 2.38
C TRP A 7 -9.41 12.40 1.05
N THR A 8 -10.13 12.60 -0.06
CA THR A 8 -9.58 12.32 -1.39
C THR A 8 -8.44 13.29 -1.72
N VAL A 9 -8.56 14.58 -1.35
CA VAL A 9 -7.47 15.55 -1.49
C VAL A 9 -6.26 15.16 -0.63
N LYS A 10 -6.45 14.83 0.65
CA LYS A 10 -5.35 14.39 1.52
C LYS A 10 -4.61 13.18 0.95
N ILE A 11 -5.35 12.18 0.48
CA ILE A 11 -4.79 11.00 -0.17
C ILE A 11 -4.01 11.42 -1.41
N ALA A 12 -4.60 12.22 -2.31
CA ALA A 12 -3.95 12.65 -3.54
C ALA A 12 -2.67 13.44 -3.28
N GLU A 13 -2.67 14.41 -2.36
CA GLU A 13 -1.47 15.17 -1.98
C GLU A 13 -0.32 14.27 -1.56
N ARG A 14 -0.64 13.14 -0.91
CA ARG A 14 0.36 12.21 -0.40
C ARG A 14 0.85 11.22 -1.45
N VAL A 15 -0.08 10.53 -2.12
CA VAL A 15 0.24 9.37 -2.95
C VAL A 15 0.12 9.64 -4.45
N ALA A 16 -0.59 10.68 -4.88
CA ALA A 16 -0.78 11.04 -6.29
C ALA A 16 -0.77 12.57 -6.48
N PRO A 17 0.34 13.27 -6.16
CA PRO A 17 0.37 14.73 -6.06
C PRO A 17 0.07 15.45 -7.38
N ASN A 18 0.34 14.79 -8.51
CA ASN A 18 -0.01 15.30 -9.83
C ASN A 18 -1.53 15.33 -10.08
N GLU A 19 -2.32 14.70 -9.21
CA GLU A 19 -3.77 14.57 -9.29
C GLU A 19 -4.50 15.35 -8.18
N ALA A 20 -3.76 16.03 -7.30
CA ALA A 20 -4.32 16.74 -6.15
C ALA A 20 -5.30 17.86 -6.54
N ASP A 21 -5.02 18.58 -7.63
CA ASP A 21 -5.84 19.70 -8.11
C ASP A 21 -7.28 19.31 -8.47
N PHE A 22 -7.51 18.04 -8.84
CA PHE A 22 -8.82 17.50 -9.22
C PHE A 22 -9.33 16.42 -8.26
N ALA A 23 -8.64 16.20 -7.15
CA ALA A 23 -8.92 15.11 -6.24
C ALA A 23 -10.31 15.21 -5.59
N ALA A 24 -10.77 16.43 -5.27
CA ALA A 24 -12.12 16.63 -4.73
C ALA A 24 -13.19 16.15 -5.72
N GLU A 25 -13.09 16.54 -6.99
CA GLU A 25 -14.04 16.16 -8.06
C GLU A 25 -14.01 14.66 -8.34
N VAL A 26 -12.81 14.06 -8.35
CA VAL A 26 -12.65 12.60 -8.52
C VAL A 26 -13.27 11.85 -7.34
N GLY A 27 -13.07 12.32 -6.12
CA GLY A 27 -13.66 11.72 -4.91
C GLY A 27 -15.18 11.76 -4.93
N GLU A 28 -15.76 12.92 -5.25
CA GLU A 28 -17.21 13.10 -5.40
C GLU A 28 -17.78 12.22 -6.52
N ALA A 29 -17.15 12.22 -7.70
CA ALA A 29 -17.55 11.38 -8.82
C ALA A 29 -17.48 9.89 -8.47
N TYR A 30 -16.48 9.47 -7.69
CA TYR A 30 -16.37 8.11 -7.22
C TYR A 30 -17.47 7.77 -6.21
N ALA A 31 -17.67 8.58 -5.17
CA ALA A 31 -18.66 8.31 -4.12
C ALA A 31 -20.11 8.35 -4.63
N SER A 32 -20.43 9.25 -5.58
CA SER A 32 -21.75 9.30 -6.22
C SER A 32 -22.08 8.05 -7.05
N GLY A 33 -21.08 7.26 -7.42
CA GLY A 33 -21.28 5.96 -8.04
C GLY A 33 -21.82 6.01 -9.48
N GLY A 34 -22.40 4.89 -9.93
CA GLY A 34 -23.09 4.79 -11.21
C GLY A 34 -22.26 5.27 -12.41
N ARG A 35 -22.84 6.20 -13.19
CA ARG A 35 -22.20 6.73 -14.41
C ARG A 35 -21.03 7.67 -14.12
N ALA A 36 -21.04 8.39 -13.00
CA ALA A 36 -19.97 9.31 -12.63
C ALA A 36 -18.69 8.53 -12.28
N ARG A 37 -18.81 7.52 -11.40
CA ARG A 37 -17.72 6.58 -11.11
C ARG A 37 -17.21 5.87 -12.36
N ALA A 38 -18.12 5.41 -13.23
CA ALA A 38 -17.74 4.72 -14.46
C ALA A 38 -17.01 5.63 -15.47
N ALA A 39 -17.23 6.95 -15.42
CA ALA A 39 -16.55 7.90 -16.30
C ALA A 39 -15.07 8.13 -15.92
N LEU A 40 -14.67 7.80 -14.69
CA LEU A 40 -13.27 7.86 -14.23
C LEU A 40 -12.39 6.77 -14.85
N PHE A 41 -13.01 5.72 -15.43
CA PHE A 41 -12.30 4.58 -16.00
C PHE A 41 -12.43 4.55 -17.53
N PRO A 42 -11.36 4.20 -18.28
CA PRO A 42 -11.41 4.06 -19.72
C PRO A 42 -12.47 3.05 -20.15
N ARG A 43 -13.23 3.39 -21.20
CA ARG A 43 -14.21 2.47 -21.79
C ARG A 43 -13.52 1.50 -22.76
N PRO A 44 -13.86 0.21 -22.75
CA PRO A 44 -13.43 -0.72 -23.79
C PRO A 44 -13.90 -0.20 -25.16
N GLY A 45 -12.97 0.10 -26.07
CA GLY A 45 -13.28 0.59 -27.42
C GLY A 45 -13.26 2.11 -27.60
N ALA A 46 -12.71 2.89 -26.65
CA ALA A 46 -12.39 4.29 -26.92
C ALA A 46 -11.38 4.39 -28.09
N GLU A 47 -11.76 5.09 -29.17
CA GLU A 47 -10.93 5.17 -30.37
C GLU A 47 -9.58 5.86 -30.10
N PRO A 48 -8.46 5.32 -30.62
CA PRO A 48 -7.16 5.97 -30.53
C PRO A 48 -7.19 7.26 -31.36
N GLY A 49 -7.17 8.42 -30.70
CA GLY A 49 -7.18 9.73 -31.37
C GLY A 49 -8.20 10.74 -30.81
N GLY A 50 -9.06 10.34 -29.88
CA GLY A 50 -9.82 11.30 -29.08
C GLY A 50 -8.87 12.09 -28.18
N PHE A 51 -8.80 13.41 -28.36
CA PHE A 51 -8.03 14.29 -27.47
C PHE A 51 -8.62 14.24 -26.06
N GLY A 52 -8.05 13.35 -25.26
CA GLY A 52 -8.29 13.19 -23.84
C GLY A 52 -7.46 12.02 -23.36
N LEU A 53 -6.19 12.28 -22.97
CA LEU A 53 -5.36 11.37 -22.17
C LEU A 53 -5.54 9.86 -22.45
N THR A 54 -5.59 9.43 -23.71
CA THR A 54 -5.44 8.00 -24.03
C THR A 54 -4.03 7.61 -23.56
N ALA A 55 -3.79 6.68 -22.64
CA ALA A 55 -4.65 5.60 -22.18
C ALA A 55 -4.14 5.06 -20.82
N LEU A 56 -4.03 5.92 -19.80
CA LEU A 56 -3.70 5.48 -18.44
C LEU A 56 -4.80 6.00 -17.51
N ILE A 57 -5.39 5.07 -16.76
CA ILE A 57 -6.25 5.42 -15.62
C ILE A 57 -5.40 6.28 -14.69
N GLY A 58 -5.91 7.42 -14.23
CA GLY A 58 -5.26 8.16 -13.15
C GLY A 58 -5.03 7.23 -11.94
N GLU A 59 -3.94 7.44 -11.20
CA GLU A 59 -3.65 6.66 -10.01
C GLU A 59 -4.76 6.84 -8.98
N LEU A 60 -5.36 8.04 -8.86
CA LEU A 60 -6.33 8.33 -7.83
C LEU A 60 -7.64 7.53 -7.97
N PRO A 61 -8.29 7.43 -9.14
CA PRO A 61 -9.42 6.51 -9.35
C PRO A 61 -9.11 5.05 -9.02
N VAL A 62 -7.89 4.58 -9.35
CA VAL A 62 -7.44 3.21 -9.02
C VAL A 62 -7.31 3.03 -7.51
N ILE A 63 -6.73 4.01 -6.83
CA ILE A 63 -6.56 4.01 -5.38
C ILE A 63 -7.90 4.00 -4.65
N LEU A 64 -8.85 4.86 -5.06
CA LEU A 64 -10.20 4.88 -4.49
C LEU A 64 -10.93 3.55 -4.70
N ARG A 65 -10.72 2.91 -5.86
CA ARG A 65 -11.23 1.56 -6.11
C ARG A 65 -10.61 0.52 -5.20
N ALA A 66 -9.30 0.52 -5.04
CA ALA A 66 -8.61 -0.41 -4.16
C ALA A 66 -9.04 -0.26 -2.69
N LEU A 67 -9.28 0.97 -2.24
CA LEU A 67 -9.82 1.28 -0.91
C LEU A 67 -11.26 0.76 -0.74
N ALA A 68 -12.13 1.03 -1.71
CA ALA A 68 -13.51 0.54 -1.70
C ALA A 68 -13.55 -1.01 -1.69
N ASP A 69 -12.72 -1.66 -2.51
CA ASP A 69 -12.61 -3.12 -2.58
C ASP A 69 -12.02 -3.75 -1.31
N SER A 70 -11.23 -3.00 -0.54
CA SER A 70 -10.55 -3.48 0.67
C SER A 70 -11.24 -3.02 1.96
N THR A 71 -12.42 -2.40 1.85
CA THR A 71 -13.11 -1.72 2.96
C THR A 71 -13.33 -2.62 4.16
N GLU A 72 -13.69 -3.89 3.96
CA GLU A 72 -13.94 -4.82 5.08
C GLU A 72 -12.68 -5.07 5.92
N SER A 73 -11.54 -5.32 5.25
CA SER A 73 -10.28 -5.55 5.97
C SER A 73 -9.71 -4.28 6.58
N LEU A 74 -9.94 -3.13 5.94
CA LEU A 74 -9.59 -1.82 6.49
C LEU A 74 -10.44 -1.48 7.73
N ARG A 75 -11.75 -1.73 7.69
CA ARG A 75 -12.63 -1.53 8.86
C ARG A 75 -12.29 -2.47 10.00
N HIS A 76 -11.98 -3.74 9.71
CA HIS A 76 -11.51 -4.67 10.73
C HIS A 76 -10.25 -4.15 11.41
N LEU A 77 -9.29 -3.66 10.63
CA LEU A 77 -8.08 -3.03 11.16
C LEU A 77 -8.41 -1.80 12.02
N LEU A 78 -9.18 -0.83 11.50
CA LEU A 78 -9.55 0.41 12.21
C LEU A 78 -10.41 0.15 13.46
N GLY A 79 -11.11 -0.98 13.54
CA GLY A 79 -11.89 -1.38 14.71
C GLY A 79 -11.08 -2.04 15.83
N THR A 80 -9.80 -2.38 15.60
CA THR A 80 -8.94 -2.94 16.67
C THR A 80 -8.60 -1.85 17.70
N ARG A 81 -8.76 -2.12 18.99
CA ARG A 81 -8.67 -1.09 20.05
C ARG A 81 -7.24 -0.59 20.35
N GLU A 82 -6.21 -1.24 19.81
CA GLU A 82 -4.80 -1.04 20.16
C GLU A 82 -4.00 -0.36 19.01
N LEU A 83 -4.63 0.56 18.26
CA LEU A 83 -4.04 1.22 17.08
C LEU A 83 -2.79 2.05 17.37
N GLY A 84 -2.58 2.45 18.62
CA GLY A 84 -1.38 3.21 19.03
C GLY A 84 -0.07 2.49 18.67
N ASN A 85 -0.07 1.15 18.70
CA ASN A 85 1.09 0.36 18.28
C ASN A 85 1.14 0.14 16.77
N ALA A 86 -0.01 0.06 16.08
CA ALA A 86 -0.07 -0.19 14.65
C ALA A 86 0.56 0.95 13.82
N VAL A 87 0.33 2.21 14.20
CA VAL A 87 0.98 3.38 13.57
C VAL A 87 2.50 3.31 13.73
N ALA A 88 2.99 2.96 14.93
CA ALA A 88 4.42 2.78 15.17
C ALA A 88 5.01 1.63 14.33
N ILE A 89 4.26 0.54 14.12
CA ILE A 89 4.66 -0.60 13.29
C ILE A 89 4.68 -0.22 11.80
N VAL A 90 3.69 0.53 11.31
CA VAL A 90 3.70 1.05 9.92
C VAL A 90 4.87 2.00 9.71
N ALA A 91 5.10 2.94 10.62
CA ALA A 91 6.26 3.83 10.57
C ALA A 91 7.59 3.06 10.59
N LEU A 92 7.72 2.02 11.43
CA LEU A 92 8.91 1.16 11.43
C LEU A 92 9.06 0.37 10.13
N ALA A 93 7.98 -0.15 9.55
CA ALA A 93 8.02 -0.88 8.29
C ALA A 93 8.46 0.02 7.12
N VAL A 94 7.98 1.27 7.09
CA VAL A 94 8.39 2.29 6.10
C VAL A 94 9.87 2.64 6.25
N VAL A 95 10.33 2.91 7.48
CA VAL A 95 11.74 3.24 7.77
C VAL A 95 12.67 2.07 7.46
N ALA A 96 12.31 0.85 7.87
CA ALA A 96 13.13 -0.35 7.64
C ALA A 96 13.26 -0.69 6.15
N ARG A 97 12.27 -0.34 5.31
CA ARG A 97 12.34 -0.55 3.86
C ARG A 97 13.08 0.57 3.12
N GLY A 98 12.96 1.83 3.57
CA GLY A 98 13.73 2.94 3.01
C GLY A 98 15.25 2.77 3.12
N GLN A 99 15.73 2.02 4.12
CA GLN A 99 17.15 1.69 4.27
C GLN A 99 17.64 0.58 3.31
N LYS A 100 16.74 -0.27 2.78
CA LYS A 100 17.13 -1.46 2.01
C LYS A 100 17.45 -1.15 0.54
N THR A 101 17.11 0.04 0.05
CA THR A 101 17.37 0.48 -1.33
C THR A 101 18.68 1.28 -1.49
N GLY A 102 19.42 1.51 -0.39
CA GLY A 102 20.67 2.27 -0.38
C GLY A 102 21.96 1.45 -0.49
N ASP A 103 21.89 0.12 -0.38
CA ASP A 103 23.09 -0.75 -0.26
C ASP A 103 23.24 -1.71 -1.44
N GLN A 104 23.16 -1.17 -2.66
CA GLN A 104 23.65 -1.87 -3.85
C GLN A 104 24.83 -1.09 -4.43
N LYS A 105 25.93 -1.04 -3.66
CA LYS A 105 27.23 -0.74 -4.20
C LYS A 105 27.71 -1.98 -4.96
N THR A 106 27.68 -1.89 -6.28
CA THR A 106 28.42 -2.75 -7.21
C THR A 106 29.87 -2.84 -6.76
N ASP A 107 30.29 -4.03 -6.30
CA ASP A 107 31.70 -4.39 -6.17
C ASP A 107 32.02 -5.39 -7.28
N ASP A 108 32.20 -4.84 -8.48
CA ASP A 108 32.74 -5.57 -9.62
C ASP A 108 34.27 -5.63 -9.48
N GLY A 109 34.75 -6.83 -9.15
CA GLY A 109 35.95 -7.43 -9.72
C GLY A 109 37.30 -6.89 -9.27
N ASN A 110 38.01 -7.66 -8.44
CA ASN A 110 39.42 -7.96 -8.69
C ASN A 110 39.87 -9.27 -8.02
N ILE A 111 40.23 -10.27 -8.83
CA ILE A 111 41.03 -11.44 -8.42
C ILE A 111 42.49 -11.14 -8.80
N PRO A 112 43.45 -11.35 -7.91
CA PRO A 112 44.51 -12.31 -8.24
C PRO A 112 44.89 -13.20 -7.04
N GLY A 113 45.04 -14.50 -7.32
CA GLY A 113 45.26 -15.54 -6.31
C GLY A 113 46.66 -15.61 -5.72
N THR A 114 46.85 -16.52 -4.76
CA THR A 114 48.15 -17.16 -4.43
C THR A 114 47.89 -18.49 -3.71
N LYS A 115 48.70 -19.49 -4.05
CA LYS A 115 48.73 -20.89 -3.54
C LYS A 115 49.29 -21.01 -2.11
N GLY A 116 48.96 -22.14 -1.47
CA GLY A 116 49.67 -22.74 -0.32
C GLY A 116 48.83 -22.65 0.95
N GLY A 117 48.70 -23.64 1.82
CA GLY A 117 49.31 -24.96 2.05
C GLY A 117 48.65 -25.50 3.34
N GLY A 118 48.81 -26.79 3.62
CA GLY A 118 47.98 -27.54 4.59
C GLY A 118 48.07 -27.12 6.06
N GLY A 119 47.10 -27.61 6.83
CA GLY A 119 47.03 -27.49 8.28
C GLY A 119 45.72 -28.06 8.79
N GLU A 120 45.76 -29.31 9.23
CA GLU A 120 44.70 -30.00 9.97
C GLU A 120 44.49 -29.34 11.34
N ASN A 121 43.22 -29.17 11.76
CA ASN A 121 42.81 -29.28 13.17
C ASN A 121 41.27 -29.36 13.30
N GLU A 122 40.87 -30.48 13.91
CA GLU A 122 39.78 -30.70 14.87
C GLU A 122 38.53 -29.78 14.90
N GLU A 123 37.40 -30.44 14.67
CA GLU A 123 36.31 -30.56 15.64
C GLU A 123 35.62 -29.28 16.14
N LYS A 124 34.51 -28.94 15.47
CA LYS A 124 33.25 -28.77 16.20
C LYS A 124 32.05 -28.97 15.27
N ALA A 125 31.30 -30.03 15.52
CA ALA A 125 29.94 -30.17 15.05
C ALA A 125 29.15 -28.93 15.48
N ILE A 126 28.67 -28.15 14.51
CA ILE A 126 27.66 -27.13 14.75
C ILE A 126 26.32 -27.90 14.81
N PRO A 127 25.67 -28.01 15.99
CA PRO A 127 24.32 -28.54 16.03
C PRO A 127 23.41 -27.54 15.32
N GLY A 128 22.48 -28.07 14.54
CA GLY A 128 21.51 -27.30 13.78
C GLY A 128 20.94 -26.15 14.60
N ASN A 129 21.18 -24.93 14.15
CA ASN A 129 20.49 -23.76 14.66
C ASN A 129 19.07 -23.80 14.09
N SER A 130 18.21 -24.59 14.74
CA SER A 130 16.78 -24.38 14.76
C SER A 130 16.53 -22.98 15.34
N ALA A 131 16.54 -21.98 14.47
CA ALA A 131 16.01 -20.65 14.72
C ALA A 131 14.96 -20.34 13.65
N ALA A 132 13.94 -21.19 13.60
CA ALA A 132 12.62 -20.83 13.07
C ALA A 132 11.58 -21.18 14.15
N GLY A 133 11.89 -20.77 15.38
CA GLY A 133 10.94 -20.68 16.48
C GLY A 133 10.71 -19.21 16.76
N ASP A 134 9.91 -18.55 15.92
CA ASP A 134 9.16 -17.35 16.27
C ASP A 134 8.02 -17.14 15.26
N ALA A 135 7.17 -18.17 15.17
CA ALA A 135 5.76 -17.99 14.87
C ALA A 135 4.98 -18.02 16.19
N MET A 136 5.51 -17.37 17.23
CA MET A 136 4.77 -17.07 18.44
C MET A 136 3.75 -16.01 18.03
N GLY A 137 2.47 -16.42 18.00
CA GLY A 137 1.33 -15.74 17.38
C GLY A 137 1.51 -14.24 17.23
N ALA A 138 1.65 -13.80 15.98
CA ALA A 138 1.50 -12.41 15.60
C ALA A 138 0.25 -11.85 16.31
N ALA A 139 0.41 -10.76 17.05
CA ALA A 139 -0.69 -10.10 17.73
C ALA A 139 -1.85 -9.88 16.73
N PRO A 140 -3.12 -9.99 17.14
CA PRO A 140 -4.24 -9.89 16.21
C PRO A 140 -4.20 -8.61 15.35
N GLU A 141 -3.61 -7.54 15.87
CA GLU A 141 -3.37 -6.27 15.19
C GLU A 141 -2.34 -6.39 14.06
N THR A 142 -1.23 -7.11 14.27
CA THR A 142 -0.23 -7.29 13.20
C THR A 142 -0.77 -8.17 12.09
N VAL A 143 -1.58 -9.17 12.43
CA VAL A 143 -2.31 -9.99 11.45
C VAL A 143 -3.33 -9.14 10.67
N ALA A 144 -4.09 -8.28 11.34
CA ALA A 144 -5.05 -7.39 10.69
C ALA A 144 -4.35 -6.40 9.76
N LEU A 145 -3.23 -5.81 10.20
CA LEU A 145 -2.43 -4.87 9.41
C LEU A 145 -1.84 -5.54 8.18
N GLU A 146 -1.20 -6.70 8.33
CA GLU A 146 -0.64 -7.47 7.21
C GLU A 146 -1.71 -7.89 6.21
N THR A 147 -2.89 -8.25 6.70
CA THR A 147 -4.02 -8.63 5.85
C THR A 147 -4.53 -7.44 5.05
N ALA A 148 -4.76 -6.29 5.71
CA ALA A 148 -5.20 -5.07 5.05
C ALA A 148 -4.17 -4.57 4.03
N HIS A 149 -2.89 -4.52 4.39
CA HIS A 149 -1.80 -4.15 3.49
C HIS A 149 -1.73 -5.06 2.26
N ARG A 150 -1.76 -6.37 2.47
CA ARG A 150 -1.70 -7.36 1.38
C ARG A 150 -2.87 -7.20 0.42
N GLN A 151 -4.10 -7.07 0.94
CA GLN A 151 -5.27 -6.89 0.10
C GLN A 151 -5.20 -5.59 -0.70
N LEU A 152 -4.82 -4.47 -0.06
CA LEU A 152 -4.73 -3.18 -0.72
C LEU A 152 -3.68 -3.21 -1.85
N ARG A 153 -2.50 -3.75 -1.58
CA ARG A 153 -1.44 -3.95 -2.58
C ARG A 153 -1.92 -4.84 -3.73
N ASP A 154 -2.51 -5.99 -3.43
CA ASP A 154 -2.96 -6.95 -4.46
C ASP A 154 -4.06 -6.35 -5.34
N ARG A 155 -4.88 -5.43 -4.82
CA ARG A 155 -5.89 -4.67 -5.59
C ARG A 155 -5.23 -3.64 -6.50
N LEU A 156 -4.31 -2.83 -5.96
CA LEU A 156 -3.56 -1.85 -6.73
C LEU A 156 -2.77 -2.53 -7.88
N GLU A 157 -2.12 -3.67 -7.61
CA GLU A 157 -1.41 -4.46 -8.64
C GLU A 157 -2.37 -4.96 -9.73
N ARG A 158 -3.54 -5.47 -9.35
CA ARG A 158 -4.54 -5.96 -10.30
C ARG A 158 -5.06 -4.85 -11.23
N ASP A 159 -5.14 -3.63 -10.71
CA ASP A 159 -5.56 -2.46 -11.48
C ASP A 159 -4.40 -1.80 -12.27
N GLY A 160 -3.23 -2.44 -12.32
CA GLY A 160 -2.12 -2.10 -13.21
C GLY A 160 -0.98 -1.32 -12.55
N MET A 161 -1.05 -1.06 -11.24
CA MET A 161 0.04 -0.39 -10.52
C MET A 161 1.25 -1.33 -10.37
N PRO A 162 2.49 -0.88 -10.69
CA PRO A 162 3.68 -1.70 -10.49
C PRO A 162 3.84 -2.12 -9.02
N ARG A 163 4.21 -3.38 -8.75
CA ARG A 163 4.28 -3.97 -7.41
C ARG A 163 5.00 -3.11 -6.36
N LEU A 164 6.17 -2.53 -6.70
CA LEU A 164 6.90 -1.67 -5.78
C LEU A 164 6.11 -0.40 -5.43
N ARG A 165 5.44 0.19 -6.42
CA ARG A 165 4.60 1.37 -6.25
C ARG A 165 3.33 1.02 -5.45
N ALA A 166 2.69 -0.09 -5.75
CA ALA A 166 1.52 -0.59 -5.04
C ALA A 166 1.80 -0.84 -3.55
N ASP A 167 2.98 -1.38 -3.23
CA ASP A 167 3.43 -1.61 -1.85
C ASP A 167 3.64 -0.28 -1.09
N LEU A 168 4.34 0.69 -1.69
CA LEU A 168 4.53 2.02 -1.11
C LEU A 168 3.21 2.76 -0.89
N VAL A 169 2.35 2.80 -1.92
CA VAL A 169 1.04 3.45 -1.85
C VAL A 169 0.17 2.78 -0.79
N ALA A 170 0.18 1.44 -0.69
CA ALA A 170 -0.56 0.74 0.35
C ALA A 170 -0.11 1.13 1.76
N TYR A 171 1.19 1.29 2.00
CA TYR A 171 1.70 1.77 3.29
C TYR A 171 1.31 3.21 3.59
N GLU A 172 1.45 4.12 2.62
CA GLU A 172 1.10 5.53 2.80
C GLU A 172 -0.40 5.71 3.07
N LEU A 173 -1.25 4.93 2.39
CA LEU A 173 -2.68 4.90 2.65
C LEU A 173 -3.01 4.37 4.05
N LEU A 174 -2.35 3.29 4.49
CA LEU A 174 -2.57 2.76 5.84
C LEU A 174 -2.12 3.74 6.91
N ASP A 175 -0.98 4.40 6.74
CA ASP A 175 -0.52 5.45 7.66
C ASP A 175 -1.53 6.59 7.77
N GLU A 176 -2.05 7.06 6.63
CA GLU A 176 -3.05 8.13 6.59
C GLU A 176 -4.36 7.70 7.27
N LEU A 177 -4.88 6.50 6.97
CA LEU A 177 -6.12 5.99 7.56
C LEU A 177 -6.00 5.77 9.08
N LEU A 178 -4.84 5.28 9.55
CA LEU A 178 -4.58 5.03 10.96
C LEU A 178 -4.36 6.31 11.77
N SER A 179 -4.01 7.42 11.11
CA SER A 179 -3.85 8.72 11.78
C SER A 179 -5.17 9.32 12.29
N ALA A 180 -6.30 8.95 11.68
CA ALA A 180 -7.64 9.43 12.02
C ALA A 180 -8.69 8.32 11.80
N PRO A 181 -8.74 7.28 12.65
CA PRO A 181 -9.47 6.04 12.37
C PRO A 181 -10.99 6.19 12.30
N ASP A 182 -11.58 7.06 13.12
CA ASP A 182 -13.02 7.32 13.11
C ASP A 182 -13.45 8.00 11.79
N ASP A 183 -12.73 9.05 11.40
CA ASP A 183 -12.95 9.77 10.15
C ASP A 183 -12.68 8.88 8.93
N ALA A 184 -11.65 8.04 8.98
CA ALA A 184 -11.31 7.07 7.94
C ALA A 184 -12.41 6.02 7.75
N THR A 185 -13.01 5.55 8.86
CA THR A 185 -14.12 4.59 8.81
C THR A 185 -15.34 5.18 8.12
N GLU A 186 -15.67 6.44 8.46
CA GLU A 186 -16.77 7.17 7.83
C GLU A 186 -16.49 7.45 6.35
N PHE A 187 -15.26 7.83 6.01
CA PHE A 187 -14.82 8.01 4.62
C PHE A 187 -15.01 6.72 3.80
N LEU A 188 -14.51 5.57 4.29
CA LEU A 188 -14.65 4.29 3.61
C LEU A 188 -16.12 3.90 3.41
N ARG A 189 -17.00 4.20 4.37
CA ARG A 189 -18.44 4.01 4.26
C ARG A 189 -19.07 4.83 3.14
N ARG A 190 -18.76 6.12 3.07
CA ARG A 190 -19.27 6.98 2.01
C ARG A 190 -18.71 6.59 0.65
N LEU A 191 -17.46 6.12 0.59
CA LEU A 191 -16.81 5.67 -0.63
C LEU A 191 -17.48 4.43 -1.24
N THR A 192 -17.97 3.50 -0.41
CA THR A 192 -18.73 2.33 -0.87
C THR A 192 -20.19 2.64 -1.22
N GLY A 193 -20.68 3.85 -0.93
CA GLY A 193 -22.06 4.26 -1.17
C GLY A 193 -23.03 3.80 -0.07
N GLU A 194 -22.51 3.33 1.07
CA GLU A 194 -23.32 3.03 2.25
C GLU A 194 -23.81 4.36 2.85
N SER A 195 -25.07 4.71 2.61
CA SER A 195 -25.71 5.88 3.23
C SER A 195 -26.21 5.51 4.63
N GLN A 196 -26.20 6.47 5.58
CA GLN A 196 -26.87 6.30 6.87
C GLN A 196 -28.37 6.05 6.65
N GLU A 197 -28.80 4.80 6.81
CA GLU A 197 -30.22 4.51 7.13
C GLU A 197 -30.56 4.97 8.54
#